data_AF-A0A0H5Q6R5-F1
#
_entry.id   AF-A0A0H5Q6R5-F1
#
_cell.length_a   1.000
_cell.length_b   1.000
_cell.length_c   1.000
_cell.angle_alpha   90.00
_cell.angle_beta   90.00
_cell.angle_gamma   90.00
#
_symmetry.space_group_name_H-M   'P 1'
#
loop_
_entity.id
_entity.type
_entity.pdbx_description
1 polymer ?
#
loop_
_entity_poly.entity_id
_entity_poly.type
_entity_poly.pdbx_seq_one_letter_code
_entity_poly.pdbx_strand_id
1 'polypeptide(L)'
;MTQDKLHPAERYAQQVRSKEILTCELVQLAVERYYRDLDNALDKGWYFDRKAAQRAISFIERLKHTKGEWAGQRFRLEPWQQFVLWNIFGWKNADGTRRFRYAYIEIARKNGKTALSAGIGLYMLFADGEARPEVYSAATVKDQAKICFSDAVEIVKATDLKHYLTTYRNSIVYELKGGMMKPLSSDYGTHDGLNPSCGIIDEFHAHKDSGMFDVIKSACLITDVMIFPGGMPGSTELAGFGKLMNIMQEHYAEGGTVAAICAAPSVVLGQLPNLEGKKMTCYDGFEQALIDKGVEYSKEGVVVDGNIITGRGAGWAIDFGLAILARLKGEDTAKRVRREIML
;
A
#
# COMPACT_ATOMS: atom_id res chain seq x y z
N MET A 1 -30.43 -14.03 -23.58
CA MET A 1 -29.74 -13.00 -22.79
C MET A 1 -30.06 -13.29 -21.33
N THR A 2 -29.19 -14.04 -20.65
CA THR A 2 -29.32 -14.32 -19.22
C THR A 2 -29.19 -13.01 -18.46
N GLN A 3 -30.20 -12.65 -17.66
CA GLN A 3 -30.05 -11.59 -16.64
C GLN A 3 -28.80 -11.95 -15.82
N ASP A 4 -27.74 -11.16 -15.94
CA ASP A 4 -26.56 -11.34 -15.09
C ASP A 4 -27.01 -11.18 -13.65
N LYS A 5 -26.98 -12.30 -12.91
CA LYS A 5 -27.29 -12.28 -11.48
C LYS A 5 -26.27 -11.37 -10.81
N LEU A 6 -26.74 -10.25 -10.28
CA LEU A 6 -25.94 -9.34 -9.45
C LEU A 6 -25.18 -10.13 -8.39
N HIS A 7 -23.89 -9.81 -8.24
CA HIS A 7 -23.06 -10.38 -7.19
C HIS A 7 -23.65 -10.04 -5.81
N PRO A 8 -23.56 -10.90 -4.77
CA PRO A 8 -24.16 -10.63 -3.46
C PRO A 8 -23.75 -9.28 -2.85
N ALA A 9 -22.50 -8.86 -3.02
CA ALA A 9 -22.02 -7.54 -2.61
C ALA A 9 -22.76 -6.38 -3.30
N GLU A 10 -23.04 -6.51 -4.60
CA GLU A 10 -23.76 -5.49 -5.37
C GLU A 10 -25.24 -5.46 -5.01
N ARG A 11 -25.83 -6.64 -4.77
CA ARG A 11 -27.19 -6.75 -4.24
C ARG A 11 -27.30 -6.09 -2.88
N TYR A 12 -26.36 -6.35 -1.97
CA TYR A 12 -26.32 -5.67 -0.67
C TYR A 12 -26.27 -4.14 -0.84
N ALA A 13 -25.40 -3.63 -1.71
CA ALA A 13 -25.34 -2.20 -2.00
C ALA A 13 -26.67 -1.65 -2.56
N GLN A 14 -27.36 -2.38 -3.42
CA GLN A 14 -28.69 -2.00 -3.92
C GLN A 14 -29.75 -1.99 -2.82
N GLN A 15 -29.76 -3.00 -1.95
CA GLN A 15 -30.72 -3.13 -0.85
C GLN A 15 -30.51 -2.03 0.21
N VAL A 16 -29.27 -1.67 0.51
CA VAL A 16 -28.96 -0.51 1.38
C VAL A 16 -29.41 0.79 0.72
N ARG A 17 -29.10 1.00 -0.57
CA ARG A 17 -29.47 2.23 -1.30
C ARG A 17 -30.99 2.41 -1.42
N SER A 18 -31.72 1.31 -1.62
CA SER A 18 -33.19 1.31 -1.69
C SER A 18 -33.87 1.34 -0.31
N LYS A 19 -33.08 1.32 0.78
CA LYS A 19 -33.55 1.26 2.17
C LYS A 19 -34.30 -0.02 2.52
N GLU A 20 -34.16 -1.09 1.72
CA GLU A 20 -34.64 -2.43 2.07
C GLU A 20 -33.87 -2.99 3.28
N ILE A 21 -32.56 -2.74 3.34
CA ILE A 21 -31.74 -3.02 4.52
C ILE A 21 -31.48 -1.70 5.24
N LEU A 22 -31.95 -1.59 6.49
CA LEU A 22 -31.68 -0.44 7.35
C LEU A 22 -30.25 -0.53 7.90
N THR A 23 -29.44 0.50 7.65
CA THR A 23 -28.06 0.60 8.15
C THR A 23 -27.80 1.99 8.73
N CYS A 24 -26.73 2.12 9.52
CA CYS A 24 -26.28 3.43 9.99
C CYS A 24 -25.80 4.31 8.81
N GLU A 25 -25.67 5.61 9.08
CA GLU A 25 -25.24 6.62 8.11
C GLU A 25 -23.89 6.27 7.45
N LEU A 26 -22.91 5.78 8.22
CA LEU A 26 -21.58 5.43 7.69
C LEU A 26 -21.65 4.34 6.61
N VAL A 27 -22.56 3.37 6.75
CA VAL A 27 -22.76 2.31 5.76
C VAL A 27 -23.50 2.85 4.53
N GLN A 28 -24.46 3.76 4.71
CA GLN A 28 -25.14 4.43 3.61
C GLN A 28 -24.13 5.24 2.78
N LEU A 29 -23.29 6.04 3.42
CA LEU A 29 -22.22 6.82 2.78
C LEU A 29 -21.19 5.92 2.06
N ALA A 30 -20.86 4.75 2.60
CA ALA A 30 -19.97 3.80 1.93
C ALA A 30 -20.60 3.22 0.64
N VAL A 31 -21.91 2.97 0.64
CA VAL A 31 -22.67 2.52 -0.53
C VAL A 31 -22.83 3.65 -1.56
N GLU A 32 -23.12 4.87 -1.13
CA GLU A 32 -23.17 6.04 -2.00
C GLU A 32 -21.81 6.31 -2.65
N ARG A 33 -20.72 6.22 -1.88
CA ARG A 33 -19.35 6.30 -2.41
C ARG A 33 -19.13 5.24 -3.49
N TYR A 34 -19.54 3.99 -3.26
CA TYR A 34 -19.38 2.91 -4.24
C TYR A 34 -20.05 3.26 -5.59
N TYR A 35 -21.30 3.75 -5.57
CA TYR A 35 -21.98 4.16 -6.81
C TYR A 35 -21.36 5.41 -7.43
N ARG A 36 -21.05 6.43 -6.63
CA ARG A 36 -20.36 7.63 -7.12
C ARG A 36 -19.03 7.29 -7.77
N ASP A 37 -18.28 6.34 -7.21
CA ASP A 37 -17.01 5.91 -7.78
C ASP A 37 -17.21 5.16 -9.10
N LEU A 38 -18.30 4.40 -9.27
CA LEU A 38 -18.67 3.78 -10.55
C LEU A 38 -18.97 4.84 -11.61
N ASP A 39 -19.71 5.87 -11.24
CA ASP A 39 -20.10 6.95 -12.16
C ASP A 39 -18.88 7.79 -12.59
N ASN A 40 -17.91 7.99 -11.70
CA ASN A 40 -16.73 8.84 -11.95
C ASN A 40 -15.45 8.06 -12.26
N ALA A 41 -15.52 6.73 -12.43
CA ALA A 41 -14.34 5.87 -12.51
C ALA A 41 -13.40 6.31 -13.65
N LEU A 42 -13.94 6.48 -14.85
CA LEU A 42 -13.18 6.84 -16.05
C LEU A 42 -12.48 8.20 -15.90
N ASP A 43 -13.22 9.22 -15.45
CA ASP A 43 -12.69 10.59 -15.27
C ASP A 43 -11.58 10.67 -14.23
N LYS A 44 -11.57 9.74 -13.26
CA LYS A 44 -10.56 9.66 -12.20
C LYS A 44 -9.43 8.68 -12.51
N GLY A 45 -9.44 8.02 -13.67
CA GLY A 45 -8.46 6.99 -14.01
C GLY A 45 -8.56 5.76 -13.11
N TRP A 46 -9.77 5.43 -12.65
CA TRP A 46 -10.08 4.25 -11.84
C TRP A 46 -10.86 3.23 -12.66
N TYR A 47 -10.80 1.98 -12.24
CA TYR A 47 -11.71 0.95 -12.74
C TYR A 47 -12.06 -0.05 -11.65
N PHE A 48 -13.17 -0.76 -11.87
CA PHE A 48 -13.65 -1.79 -10.95
C PHE A 48 -13.38 -3.20 -11.49
N ASP A 49 -12.42 -3.89 -10.89
CA ASP A 49 -12.06 -5.27 -11.21
C ASP A 49 -12.88 -6.28 -10.40
N ARG A 50 -14.03 -6.67 -10.97
CA ARG A 50 -14.91 -7.69 -10.38
C ARG A 50 -14.20 -9.02 -10.14
N LYS A 51 -13.23 -9.40 -10.98
CA LYS A 51 -12.52 -10.68 -10.86
C LYS A 51 -11.55 -10.64 -9.68
N ALA A 52 -10.83 -9.54 -9.49
CA ALA A 52 -9.94 -9.36 -8.33
C ALA A 52 -10.72 -9.38 -7.01
N ALA A 53 -11.85 -8.66 -6.94
CA ALA A 53 -12.74 -8.69 -5.79
C ALA A 53 -13.26 -10.11 -5.48
N GLN A 54 -13.79 -10.80 -6.51
CA GLN A 54 -14.29 -12.16 -6.36
C GLN A 54 -13.19 -13.14 -5.92
N ARG A 55 -11.96 -12.99 -6.41
CA ARG A 55 -10.82 -13.82 -6.02
C ARG A 55 -10.55 -13.73 -4.52
N ALA A 56 -10.56 -12.53 -3.95
CA ALA A 56 -10.38 -12.33 -2.51
C ALA A 56 -11.52 -12.97 -1.69
N ILE A 57 -12.76 -12.75 -2.10
CA ILE A 57 -13.95 -13.33 -1.44
C ILE A 57 -13.89 -14.86 -1.49
N SER A 58 -13.69 -15.43 -2.68
CA SER A 58 -13.62 -16.89 -2.86
C SER A 58 -12.43 -17.53 -2.15
N PHE A 59 -11.31 -16.83 -2.01
CA PHE A 59 -10.20 -17.29 -1.20
C PHE A 59 -10.60 -17.39 0.27
N ILE A 60 -11.18 -16.32 0.83
CA ILE A 60 -11.57 -16.26 2.24
C ILE A 60 -12.67 -17.29 2.55
N GLU A 61 -13.66 -17.48 1.67
CA GLU A 61 -14.70 -18.51 1.83
C GLU A 61 -14.18 -19.96 1.73
N ARG A 62 -12.97 -20.17 1.21
CA ARG A 62 -12.31 -21.50 1.21
C ARG A 62 -11.59 -21.81 2.52
N LEU A 63 -11.37 -20.79 3.36
CA LEU A 63 -10.82 -20.96 4.70
C LEU A 63 -11.85 -21.62 5.62
N LYS A 64 -11.41 -22.13 6.76
CA LYS A 64 -12.26 -22.82 7.72
C LYS A 64 -12.28 -22.11 9.06
N HIS A 65 -13.44 -22.14 9.72
CA HIS A 65 -13.53 -21.82 11.14
C HIS A 65 -12.72 -22.84 11.95
N THR A 66 -12.01 -22.34 12.96
CA THR A 66 -11.12 -23.15 13.82
C THR A 66 -11.63 -23.24 15.25
N LYS A 67 -12.65 -22.45 15.61
CA LYS A 67 -13.19 -22.33 16.96
C LYS A 67 -14.72 -22.20 16.92
N GLY A 68 -15.36 -22.55 18.03
CA GLY A 68 -16.82 -22.45 18.21
C GLY A 68 -17.60 -23.55 17.50
N GLU A 69 -18.92 -23.38 17.43
CA GLU A 69 -19.86 -24.35 16.86
C GLU A 69 -19.64 -24.64 15.36
N TRP A 70 -18.98 -23.73 14.65
CA TRP A 70 -18.70 -23.85 13.22
C TRP A 70 -17.32 -24.44 12.92
N ALA A 71 -16.55 -24.86 13.93
CA ALA A 71 -15.21 -25.42 13.74
C ALA A 71 -15.18 -26.52 12.65
N GLY A 72 -14.23 -26.43 11.73
CA GLY A 72 -14.09 -27.31 10.57
C GLY A 72 -14.95 -26.93 9.36
N GLN A 73 -15.97 -26.10 9.52
CA GLN A 73 -16.80 -25.60 8.42
C GLN A 73 -16.10 -24.45 7.68
N ARG A 74 -16.43 -24.29 6.40
CA ARG A 74 -15.93 -23.18 5.58
C ARG A 74 -16.53 -21.85 6.04
N PHE A 75 -15.76 -20.78 5.88
CA PHE A 75 -16.29 -19.43 6.04
C PHE A 75 -17.42 -19.18 5.05
N ARG A 76 -18.53 -18.66 5.55
CA ARG A 76 -19.62 -18.13 4.73
C ARG A 76 -19.70 -16.64 4.99
N LEU A 77 -19.23 -15.85 4.04
CA LEU A 77 -19.18 -14.40 4.22
C LEU A 77 -20.58 -13.82 4.06
N GLU A 78 -21.01 -13.03 5.03
CA GLU A 78 -22.26 -12.27 4.94
C GLU A 78 -22.18 -11.23 3.81
N PRO A 79 -23.31 -10.82 3.20
CA PRO A 79 -23.30 -9.90 2.08
C PRO A 79 -22.57 -8.58 2.36
N TRP A 80 -22.62 -8.07 3.59
CA TRP A 80 -21.87 -6.88 4.00
C TRP A 80 -20.35 -7.12 4.09
N GLN A 81 -19.90 -8.31 4.54
CA GLN A 81 -18.49 -8.68 4.56
C GLN A 81 -17.96 -8.82 3.14
N GLN A 82 -18.76 -9.42 2.26
CA GLN A 82 -18.46 -9.47 0.83
C GLN A 82 -18.38 -8.06 0.25
N PHE A 83 -19.29 -7.14 0.60
CA PHE A 83 -19.23 -5.74 0.15
C PHE A 83 -17.97 -5.00 0.62
N VAL A 84 -17.52 -5.24 1.85
CA VAL A 84 -16.24 -4.69 2.35
C VAL A 84 -15.07 -5.18 1.47
N LEU A 85 -14.94 -6.49 1.26
CA LEU A 85 -13.88 -7.07 0.42
C LEU A 85 -14.00 -6.64 -1.04
N TRP A 86 -15.24 -6.51 -1.54
CA TRP A 86 -15.55 -6.06 -2.89
C TRP A 86 -14.98 -4.68 -3.16
N ASN A 87 -15.12 -3.77 -2.19
CA ASN A 87 -14.54 -2.44 -2.29
C ASN A 87 -13.01 -2.46 -2.15
N ILE A 88 -12.47 -3.15 -1.14
CA ILE A 88 -11.02 -3.17 -0.86
C ILE A 88 -10.24 -3.74 -2.05
N PHE A 89 -10.69 -4.86 -2.62
CA PHE A 89 -9.94 -5.60 -3.64
C PHE A 89 -10.40 -5.36 -5.08
N GLY A 90 -11.58 -4.75 -5.28
CA GLY A 90 -12.12 -4.48 -6.60
C GLY A 90 -11.70 -3.14 -7.20
N TRP A 91 -11.51 -2.10 -6.39
CA TRP A 91 -11.15 -0.78 -6.92
C TRP A 91 -9.65 -0.65 -7.21
N LYS A 92 -9.34 -0.32 -8.47
CA LYS A 92 -7.97 -0.15 -8.95
C LYS A 92 -7.77 1.20 -9.64
N ASN A 93 -6.53 1.70 -9.57
CA ASN A 93 -6.05 2.81 -10.39
C ASN A 93 -5.72 2.30 -11.80
N ALA A 94 -5.54 3.21 -12.76
CA ALA A 94 -5.23 2.88 -14.16
C ALA A 94 -3.97 2.00 -14.33
N ASP A 95 -2.99 2.15 -13.45
CA ASP A 95 -1.76 1.34 -13.40
C ASP A 95 -1.96 -0.08 -12.84
N GLY A 96 -3.18 -0.41 -12.40
CA GLY A 96 -3.53 -1.71 -11.81
C GLY A 96 -3.29 -1.81 -10.31
N THR A 97 -2.73 -0.79 -9.67
CA THR A 97 -2.56 -0.73 -8.21
C THR A 97 -3.90 -0.56 -7.50
N ARG A 98 -3.97 -1.00 -6.23
CA ARG A 98 -5.18 -0.88 -5.41
C ARG A 98 -5.47 0.58 -5.07
N ARG A 99 -6.70 1.05 -5.36
CA ARG A 99 -7.12 2.42 -5.02
C ARG A 99 -7.22 2.65 -3.51
N PHE A 100 -7.91 1.74 -2.82
CA PHE A 100 -8.06 1.83 -1.37
C PHE A 100 -6.88 1.17 -0.66
N ARG A 101 -5.92 2.00 -0.23
CA ARG A 101 -4.77 1.56 0.57
C ARG A 101 -5.06 1.47 2.07
N TYR A 102 -6.17 2.09 2.52
CA TYR A 102 -6.61 2.07 3.91
C TYR A 102 -8.08 1.67 3.99
N ALA A 103 -8.41 0.80 4.94
CA ALA A 103 -9.77 0.40 5.25
C ALA A 103 -10.00 0.49 6.75
N TYR A 104 -10.95 1.33 7.15
CA TYR A 104 -11.43 1.42 8.53
C TYR A 104 -12.81 0.78 8.60
N ILE A 105 -12.97 -0.21 9.47
CA ILE A 105 -14.18 -1.04 9.54
C ILE A 105 -14.59 -1.20 11.00
N GLU A 106 -15.76 -0.65 11.34
CA GLU A 106 -16.39 -0.82 12.65
C GLU A 106 -17.33 -2.02 12.61
N ILE A 107 -17.08 -3.01 13.47
CA ILE A 107 -17.82 -4.25 13.52
C ILE A 107 -18.23 -4.51 14.97
N ALA A 108 -19.53 -4.73 15.20
CA ALA A 108 -20.04 -5.08 16.51
C ALA A 108 -19.49 -6.45 16.98
N ARG A 109 -19.33 -6.62 18.30
CA ARG A 109 -18.82 -7.87 18.89
C ARG A 109 -19.59 -9.09 18.39
N LYS A 110 -18.87 -10.22 18.23
CA LYS A 110 -19.37 -11.52 17.73
C LYS A 110 -19.80 -11.58 16.25
N ASN A 111 -19.47 -10.58 15.43
CA ASN A 111 -19.75 -10.60 13.98
C ASN A 111 -18.54 -11.06 13.11
N GLY A 112 -17.75 -12.03 13.61
CA GLY A 112 -16.68 -12.65 12.82
C GLY A 112 -15.50 -11.74 12.45
N LYS A 113 -15.31 -10.61 13.15
CA LYS A 113 -14.24 -9.62 12.88
C LYS A 113 -12.86 -10.25 12.78
N THR A 114 -12.44 -10.98 13.81
CA THR A 114 -11.07 -11.54 13.88
C THR A 114 -10.84 -12.60 12.79
N ALA A 115 -11.85 -13.43 12.51
CA ALA A 115 -11.78 -14.41 11.42
C ALA A 115 -11.65 -13.72 10.04
N LEU A 116 -12.39 -12.64 9.80
CA LEU A 116 -12.27 -11.83 8.60
C LEU A 116 -10.89 -11.20 8.48
N SER A 117 -10.37 -10.61 9.55
CA SER A 117 -9.02 -10.02 9.60
C SER A 117 -7.93 -11.06 9.31
N ALA A 118 -8.00 -12.25 9.94
CA ALA A 118 -7.06 -13.33 9.68
C ALA A 118 -7.14 -13.81 8.21
N GLY A 119 -8.35 -13.92 7.65
CA GLY A 119 -8.57 -14.28 6.25
C GLY A 119 -7.97 -13.26 5.28
N ILE A 120 -8.13 -11.96 5.56
CA ILE A 120 -7.50 -10.88 4.79
C ILE A 120 -5.97 -10.99 4.88
N GLY A 121 -5.41 -11.21 6.07
CA GLY A 121 -3.97 -11.34 6.26
C GLY A 121 -3.37 -12.52 5.48
N LEU A 122 -4.04 -13.67 5.50
CA LEU A 122 -3.64 -14.84 4.72
C LEU A 122 -3.79 -14.63 3.22
N TYR A 123 -4.82 -13.92 2.78
CA TYR A 123 -4.97 -13.55 1.36
C TYR A 123 -3.83 -12.64 0.91
N MET A 124 -3.50 -11.60 1.70
CA MET A 124 -2.38 -10.69 1.45
C MET A 124 -1.03 -11.42 1.42
N LEU A 125 -0.84 -12.40 2.31
CA LEU A 125 0.37 -13.21 2.35
C LEU A 125 0.50 -14.14 1.13
N PHE A 126 -0.58 -14.82 0.74
CA PHE A 126 -0.47 -15.97 -0.17
C PHE A 126 -0.97 -15.70 -1.59
N ALA A 127 -2.08 -14.95 -1.72
CA ALA A 127 -2.89 -14.91 -2.94
C ALA A 127 -3.01 -13.52 -3.59
N ASP A 128 -2.55 -12.45 -2.94
CA ASP A 128 -2.75 -11.10 -3.46
C ASP A 128 -1.91 -10.82 -4.72
N GLY A 129 -0.73 -11.42 -4.82
CA GLY A 129 0.17 -11.30 -5.97
C GLY A 129 1.51 -10.66 -5.65
N GLU A 130 1.61 -10.03 -4.48
CA GLU A 130 2.80 -9.34 -3.97
C GLU A 130 4.08 -10.20 -4.03
N ALA A 131 5.22 -9.55 -4.29
CA ALA A 131 6.53 -10.17 -4.23
C ALA A 131 7.08 -10.03 -2.80
N ARG A 132 7.55 -11.13 -2.19
CA ARG A 132 8.02 -11.15 -0.78
C ARG A 132 7.04 -10.47 0.19
N PRO A 133 5.77 -10.89 0.25
CA PRO A 133 4.77 -10.21 1.08
C PRO A 133 5.14 -10.23 2.55
N GLU A 134 5.16 -9.07 3.19
CA GLU A 134 5.27 -8.92 4.65
C GLU A 134 3.93 -8.45 5.23
N VAL A 135 3.33 -9.27 6.09
CA VAL A 135 2.03 -9.00 6.70
C VAL A 135 2.18 -8.90 8.22
N TYR A 136 1.63 -7.84 8.79
CA TYR A 136 1.72 -7.62 10.24
C TYR A 136 0.35 -7.46 10.86
N SER A 137 0.13 -8.15 11.97
CA SER A 137 -1.05 -7.95 12.82
C SER A 137 -0.65 -7.20 14.09
N ALA A 138 -1.29 -6.09 14.37
CA ALA A 138 -0.99 -5.22 15.50
C ALA A 138 -2.23 -4.99 16.37
N ALA A 139 -2.01 -4.84 17.68
CA ALA A 139 -3.02 -4.44 18.65
C ALA A 139 -2.34 -3.68 19.80
N THR A 140 -3.14 -3.00 20.63
CA THR A 140 -2.66 -2.27 21.81
C THR A 140 -1.92 -3.13 22.82
N VAL A 141 -2.37 -4.37 23.00
CA VAL A 141 -1.82 -5.31 23.97
C VAL A 141 -1.21 -6.46 23.19
N LYS A 142 0.03 -6.84 23.53
CA LYS A 142 0.79 -7.91 22.88
C LYS A 142 0.01 -9.22 22.73
N ASP A 143 -0.79 -9.58 23.74
CA ASP A 143 -1.59 -10.79 23.70
C ASP A 143 -2.85 -10.67 22.82
N GLN A 144 -3.33 -9.45 22.56
CA GLN A 144 -4.41 -9.19 21.59
C GLN A 144 -3.90 -9.27 20.15
N ALA A 145 -2.68 -8.78 19.87
CA ALA A 145 -2.07 -8.87 18.55
C ALA A 145 -1.86 -10.33 18.13
N LYS A 146 -1.60 -11.20 19.10
CA LYS A 146 -1.52 -12.65 18.89
C LYS A 146 -2.85 -13.30 18.56
N ILE A 147 -4.01 -12.70 18.82
CA ILE A 147 -5.29 -13.38 18.55
C ILE A 147 -5.49 -13.53 17.05
N CYS A 148 -5.42 -12.43 16.29
CA CYS A 148 -5.54 -12.47 14.83
C CYS A 148 -4.48 -13.38 14.21
N PHE A 149 -3.22 -13.28 14.66
CA PHE A 149 -2.14 -14.15 14.21
C PHE A 149 -2.38 -15.63 14.55
N SER A 150 -2.82 -15.94 15.76
CA SER A 150 -3.08 -17.32 16.20
C SER A 150 -4.25 -17.93 15.42
N ASP A 151 -5.30 -17.15 15.14
CA ASP A 151 -6.39 -17.60 14.28
C ASP A 151 -5.88 -17.90 12.87
N ALA A 152 -5.01 -17.07 12.30
CA ALA A 152 -4.37 -17.33 11.02
C ALA A 152 -3.53 -18.62 11.03
N VAL A 153 -2.74 -18.88 12.09
CA VAL A 153 -1.97 -20.12 12.26
C VAL A 153 -2.89 -21.34 12.25
N GLU A 154 -3.98 -21.30 13.01
CA GLU A 154 -4.92 -22.43 13.06
C GLU A 154 -5.67 -22.62 11.73
N ILE A 155 -6.00 -21.52 11.03
CA ILE A 155 -6.61 -21.59 9.69
C ILE A 155 -5.65 -22.26 8.69
N VAL A 156 -4.36 -21.91 8.73
CA VAL A 156 -3.35 -22.54 7.88
C VAL A 156 -3.30 -24.04 8.11
N LYS A 157 -3.23 -24.47 9.39
CA LYS A 157 -3.21 -25.90 9.74
C LYS A 157 -4.47 -26.65 9.32
N ALA A 158 -5.63 -25.99 9.36
CA ALA A 158 -6.93 -26.59 9.04
C ALA A 158 -7.25 -26.66 7.53
N THR A 159 -6.47 -25.98 6.69
CA THR A 159 -6.71 -25.84 5.25
C THR A 159 -5.53 -26.36 4.43
N ASP A 160 -5.67 -26.36 3.10
CA ASP A 160 -4.60 -26.80 2.20
C ASP A 160 -3.40 -25.82 2.20
N LEU A 161 -3.54 -24.65 2.83
CA LEU A 161 -2.46 -23.68 3.01
C LEU A 161 -1.27 -24.26 3.77
N LYS A 162 -1.46 -25.27 4.63
CA LYS A 162 -0.36 -25.97 5.33
C LYS A 162 0.68 -26.58 4.40
N HIS A 163 0.33 -26.82 3.13
CA HIS A 163 1.25 -27.36 2.13
C HIS A 163 2.15 -26.28 1.49
N TYR A 164 1.81 -25.00 1.70
CA TYR A 164 2.50 -23.86 1.11
C TYR A 164 3.06 -22.88 2.13
N LEU A 165 2.51 -22.89 3.35
CA LEU A 165 2.84 -21.98 4.43
C LEU A 165 3.32 -22.76 5.66
N THR A 166 4.50 -22.39 6.16
CA THR A 166 5.10 -23.00 7.35
C THR A 166 4.77 -22.15 8.58
N THR A 167 4.13 -22.73 9.59
CA THR A 167 3.77 -22.01 10.82
C THR A 167 4.81 -22.22 11.92
N TYR A 168 5.28 -21.13 12.52
CA TYR A 168 6.15 -21.08 13.69
C TYR A 168 5.46 -20.39 14.86
N ARG A 169 6.12 -20.35 16.03
CA ARG A 169 5.59 -19.72 17.25
C ARG A 169 5.14 -18.27 17.04
N ASN A 170 5.90 -17.49 16.27
CA ASN A 170 5.66 -16.05 16.07
C ASN A 170 5.69 -15.64 14.59
N SER A 171 5.57 -16.58 13.66
CA SER A 171 5.49 -16.28 12.23
C SER A 171 4.75 -17.35 11.43
N ILE A 172 4.17 -16.95 10.31
CA ILE A 172 3.79 -17.85 9.22
C ILE A 172 4.70 -17.47 8.04
N VAL A 173 5.39 -18.44 7.44
CA VAL A 173 6.39 -18.19 6.38
C VAL A 173 5.88 -18.76 5.06
N TYR A 174 5.96 -17.95 4.01
CA TYR A 174 5.71 -18.36 2.64
C TYR A 174 7.06 -18.51 1.91
N GLU A 175 7.67 -19.68 2.04
CA GLU A 175 9.05 -19.92 1.58
C GLU A 175 9.23 -19.68 0.07
N LEU A 176 8.27 -20.13 -0.74
CA LEU A 176 8.33 -20.02 -2.21
C LEU A 176 8.46 -18.56 -2.69
N LYS A 177 7.80 -17.62 -2.00
CA LYS A 177 7.87 -16.19 -2.34
C LYS A 177 8.76 -15.38 -1.38
N GLY A 178 9.36 -16.00 -0.37
CA GLY A 178 10.11 -15.31 0.68
C GLY A 178 9.27 -14.36 1.54
N GLY A 179 7.95 -14.61 1.64
CA GLY A 179 7.03 -13.77 2.41
C GLY A 179 6.81 -14.26 3.85
N MET A 180 6.22 -13.43 4.69
CA MET A 180 5.90 -13.77 6.08
C MET A 180 4.71 -13.00 6.65
N MET A 181 4.03 -13.60 7.63
CA MET A 181 3.09 -12.91 8.52
C MET A 181 3.58 -12.98 9.97
N LYS A 182 3.55 -11.87 10.72
CA LYS A 182 3.98 -11.79 12.12
C LYS A 182 3.05 -10.93 12.99
N PRO A 183 2.92 -11.20 14.30
CA PRO A 183 2.31 -10.25 15.23
C PRO A 183 3.31 -9.15 15.62
N LEU A 184 2.89 -7.89 15.58
CA LEU A 184 3.62 -6.74 16.13
C LEU A 184 3.10 -6.44 17.54
N SER A 185 4.03 -6.20 18.46
CA SER A 185 3.72 -5.69 19.80
C SER A 185 4.31 -4.29 19.97
N SER A 186 3.61 -3.45 20.73
CA SER A 186 3.98 -2.06 21.06
C SER A 186 5.36 -1.87 21.68
N ASP A 187 5.99 -2.92 22.22
CA ASP A 187 7.28 -2.85 22.94
C ASP A 187 8.52 -2.83 22.04
N TYR A 188 8.39 -2.88 20.71
CA TYR A 188 9.55 -2.84 19.82
C TYR A 188 9.92 -1.40 19.48
N GLY A 189 10.98 -0.91 20.11
CA GLY A 189 11.65 0.32 19.72
C GLY A 189 11.97 0.34 18.23
N THR A 190 11.60 1.45 17.58
CA THR A 190 11.89 1.80 16.18
C THR A 190 11.59 0.70 15.17
N HIS A 191 10.33 0.64 14.73
CA HIS A 191 9.86 -0.10 13.56
C HIS A 191 10.38 0.45 12.21
N ASP A 192 11.52 1.16 12.22
CA ASP A 192 12.11 1.93 11.12
C ASP A 192 12.67 1.09 9.96
N GLY A 193 12.51 -0.24 10.00
CA GLY A 193 13.00 -1.17 8.98
C GLY A 193 11.99 -2.25 8.57
N LEU A 194 10.71 -2.09 8.91
CA LEU A 194 9.66 -2.96 8.37
C LEU A 194 9.28 -2.49 6.96
N ASN A 195 8.99 -3.43 6.05
CA ASN A 195 8.43 -3.11 4.72
C ASN A 195 7.09 -3.83 4.51
N PRO A 196 6.07 -3.53 5.35
CA PRO A 196 4.78 -4.19 5.30
C PRO A 196 4.04 -3.96 3.99
N SER A 197 3.76 -5.05 3.28
CA SER A 197 2.73 -5.08 2.22
C SER A 197 1.30 -5.00 2.77
N CYS A 198 1.10 -5.38 4.05
CA CYS A 198 -0.19 -5.28 4.72
C CYS A 198 -0.01 -5.12 6.24
N GLY A 199 -0.75 -4.17 6.82
CA GLY A 199 -0.92 -4.05 8.26
C GLY A 199 -2.38 -4.20 8.66
N ILE A 200 -2.63 -5.06 9.65
CA ILE A 200 -3.95 -5.31 10.23
C ILE A 200 -3.92 -4.81 11.67
N ILE A 201 -4.69 -3.76 11.95
CA ILE A 201 -4.81 -3.22 13.30
C ILE A 201 -6.14 -3.66 13.88
N ASP A 202 -6.08 -4.61 14.82
CA ASP A 202 -7.27 -5.04 15.53
C ASP A 202 -7.55 -4.11 16.73
N GLU A 203 -8.82 -4.02 17.07
CA GLU A 203 -9.37 -3.17 18.15
C GLU A 203 -8.83 -1.74 18.15
N PHE A 204 -8.81 -1.08 16.98
CA PHE A 204 -8.30 0.30 16.83
C PHE A 204 -8.87 1.29 17.86
N HIS A 205 -10.16 1.16 18.19
CA HIS A 205 -10.84 1.97 19.20
C HIS A 205 -10.24 1.88 20.62
N ALA A 206 -9.47 0.83 20.92
CA ALA A 206 -8.82 0.64 22.21
C ALA A 206 -7.43 1.28 22.26
N HIS A 207 -6.90 1.77 21.13
CA HIS A 207 -5.60 2.47 21.07
C HIS A 207 -5.71 3.85 21.70
N LYS A 208 -4.67 4.26 22.42
CA LYS A 208 -4.62 5.57 23.08
C LYS A 208 -4.60 6.72 22.07
N ASP A 209 -3.94 6.48 20.94
CA ASP A 209 -3.74 7.43 19.85
C ASP A 209 -3.57 6.67 18.52
N SER A 210 -3.36 7.41 17.42
CA SER A 210 -3.13 6.85 16.09
C SER A 210 -1.71 6.31 15.87
N GLY A 211 -0.81 6.34 16.87
CA GLY A 211 0.62 6.10 16.67
C GLY A 211 0.94 4.76 16.02
N MET A 212 0.24 3.68 16.41
CA MET A 212 0.42 2.35 15.78
C MET A 212 0.01 2.36 14.30
N PHE A 213 -1.07 3.07 13.96
CA PHE A 213 -1.49 3.25 12.57
C PHE A 213 -0.46 4.06 11.80
N ASP A 214 0.05 5.14 12.38
CA ASP A 214 1.03 6.00 11.71
C ASP A 214 2.37 5.28 11.48
N VAL A 215 2.79 4.41 12.40
CA VAL A 215 3.99 3.55 12.26
C VAL A 215 3.82 2.52 11.13
N ILE A 216 2.69 1.79 11.11
CA ILE A 216 2.43 0.81 10.06
C ILE A 216 2.29 1.52 8.72
N LYS A 217 1.61 2.67 8.70
CA LYS A 217 1.42 3.49 7.52
C LYS A 217 2.74 3.99 6.95
N SER A 218 3.65 4.50 7.78
CA SER A 218 4.96 4.97 7.32
C SER A 218 5.82 3.81 6.80
N ALA A 219 5.75 2.64 7.45
CA ALA A 219 6.45 1.44 7.01
C ALA A 219 5.88 0.84 5.70
N CYS A 220 4.57 0.98 5.45
CA CYS A 220 3.93 0.50 4.21
C CYS A 220 4.29 1.34 2.97
N LEU A 221 4.96 2.48 3.14
CA LEU A 221 5.45 3.27 2.02
C LEU A 221 6.80 2.70 1.61
N ILE A 222 7.06 2.60 0.30
CA ILE A 222 8.42 2.41 -0.18
C ILE A 222 9.21 3.63 0.27
N THR A 223 9.97 3.44 1.33
CA THR A 223 10.82 4.49 1.91
C THR A 223 12.19 4.50 1.27
N ASP A 224 12.55 3.55 0.41
CA ASP A 224 13.82 3.62 -0.30
C ASP A 224 13.81 4.79 -1.30
N VAL A 225 14.96 5.47 -1.38
CA VAL A 225 15.20 6.54 -2.35
C VAL A 225 16.36 6.12 -3.23
N MET A 226 16.13 6.01 -4.54
CA MET A 226 17.22 5.88 -5.51
C MET A 226 17.77 7.26 -5.83
N ILE A 227 19.04 7.50 -5.46
CA ILE A 227 19.72 8.79 -5.64
C ILE A 227 20.69 8.71 -6.82
N PHE A 228 20.51 9.58 -7.80
CA PHE A 228 21.35 9.70 -8.99
C PHE A 228 22.17 11.00 -8.92
N PRO A 229 23.49 10.90 -8.68
CA PRO A 229 24.34 12.08 -8.69
C PRO A 229 24.46 12.65 -10.10
N GLY A 230 24.68 13.95 -10.16
CA GLY A 230 25.05 14.62 -11.41
C GLY A 230 26.51 14.41 -11.79
N GLY A 231 26.97 15.21 -12.74
CA GLY A 231 28.34 15.18 -13.23
C GLY A 231 28.47 14.37 -14.52
N MET A 232 29.03 14.99 -15.55
CA MET A 232 29.29 14.35 -16.84
C MET A 232 30.75 13.86 -16.87
N PRO A 233 31.03 12.69 -17.49
CA PRO A 233 30.11 11.82 -18.24
C PRO A 233 29.28 10.86 -17.38
N GLY A 234 29.51 10.80 -16.06
CA GLY A 234 28.90 9.80 -15.16
C GLY A 234 27.37 9.69 -15.24
N SER A 235 26.64 10.81 -15.34
CA SER A 235 25.17 10.77 -15.52
C SER A 235 24.74 10.07 -16.82
N THR A 236 25.54 10.16 -17.88
CA THR A 236 25.28 9.47 -19.15
C THR A 236 25.62 7.99 -19.06
N GLU A 237 26.68 7.63 -18.34
CA GLU A 237 27.04 6.22 -18.10
C GLU A 237 25.96 5.51 -17.27
N LEU A 238 25.45 6.17 -16.21
CA LEU A 238 24.32 5.66 -15.42
C LEU A 238 23.07 5.48 -16.29
N ALA A 239 22.75 6.48 -17.11
CA ALA A 239 21.63 6.45 -18.04
C ALA A 239 21.77 5.35 -19.12
N GLY A 240 23.00 5.02 -19.52
CA GLY A 240 23.31 3.95 -20.47
C GLY A 240 23.26 2.54 -19.87
N PHE A 241 23.24 2.41 -18.54
CA PHE A 241 23.20 1.11 -17.88
C PHE A 241 21.77 0.58 -17.76
N GLY A 242 21.28 -0.09 -18.80
CA GLY A 242 19.87 -0.52 -18.91
C GLY A 242 19.33 -1.31 -17.71
N LYS A 243 20.15 -2.15 -17.06
CA LYS A 243 19.71 -2.88 -15.85
C LYS A 243 19.37 -1.93 -14.69
N LEU A 244 20.14 -0.86 -14.51
CA LEU A 244 19.88 0.15 -13.49
C LEU A 244 18.63 0.97 -13.83
N MET A 245 18.42 1.30 -15.11
CA MET A 245 17.21 2.03 -15.54
C MET A 245 15.94 1.20 -15.32
N ASN A 246 15.98 -0.11 -15.57
CA ASN A 246 14.85 -1.01 -15.27
C ASN A 246 14.55 -1.02 -13.77
N ILE A 247 15.57 -1.18 -12.92
CA ILE A 247 15.39 -1.15 -11.46
C ILE A 247 14.79 0.19 -11.00
N MET A 248 15.24 1.32 -11.59
CA MET A 248 14.70 2.64 -11.30
C MET A 248 13.23 2.77 -11.69
N GLN A 249 12.86 2.32 -12.89
CA GLN A 249 11.49 2.39 -13.38
C GLN A 249 10.55 1.49 -12.57
N GLU A 250 10.99 0.27 -12.22
CA GLU A 250 10.27 -0.63 -11.32
C GLU A 250 10.07 0.01 -9.95
N HIS A 251 11.14 0.51 -9.34
CA HIS A 251 11.08 1.21 -8.06
C HIS A 251 10.12 2.40 -8.07
N TYR A 252 10.16 3.23 -9.13
CA TYR A 252 9.26 4.36 -9.28
C TYR A 252 7.80 3.93 -9.49
N ALA A 253 7.55 2.90 -10.31
CA ALA A 253 6.23 2.36 -10.58
C ALA A 253 5.58 1.73 -9.34
N GLU A 254 6.38 1.14 -8.44
CA GLU A 254 5.92 0.61 -7.16
C GLU A 254 5.64 1.72 -6.13
N GLY A 255 5.95 2.99 -6.45
CA GLY A 255 5.73 4.15 -5.59
C GLY A 255 6.94 4.57 -4.77
N GLY A 256 8.12 4.03 -5.09
CA GLY A 256 9.41 4.46 -4.53
C GLY A 256 9.83 5.85 -5.00
N THR A 257 10.75 6.46 -4.25
CA THR A 257 11.21 7.82 -4.52
C THR A 257 12.47 7.80 -5.38
N VAL A 258 12.47 8.58 -6.46
CA VAL A 258 13.67 8.78 -7.29
C VAL A 258 14.16 10.21 -7.13
N ALA A 259 15.44 10.36 -6.82
CA ALA A 259 16.06 11.64 -6.57
C ALA A 259 17.25 11.84 -7.50
N ALA A 260 17.37 13.00 -8.15
CA ALA A 260 18.52 13.29 -9.00
C ALA A 260 18.97 14.75 -8.90
N ILE A 261 20.25 15.02 -9.15
CA ILE A 261 20.80 16.38 -9.06
C ILE A 261 21.64 16.76 -10.28
N CYS A 262 21.68 18.06 -10.60
CA CYS A 262 22.48 18.63 -11.68
C CYS A 262 22.02 18.09 -13.06
N ALA A 263 22.86 17.37 -13.80
CA ALA A 263 22.49 16.84 -15.13
C ALA A 263 21.60 15.59 -15.07
N ALA A 264 21.66 14.82 -13.97
CA ALA A 264 20.96 13.54 -13.83
C ALA A 264 19.42 13.62 -13.89
N PRO A 265 18.72 14.67 -13.42
CA PRO A 265 17.28 14.82 -13.62
C PRO A 265 16.88 14.70 -15.09
N SER A 266 17.63 15.33 -15.99
CA SER A 266 17.34 15.32 -17.42
C SER A 266 17.74 13.99 -18.09
N VAL A 267 18.96 13.52 -17.81
CA VAL A 267 19.55 12.38 -18.53
C VAL A 267 19.10 11.03 -17.98
N VAL A 268 18.90 10.93 -16.66
CA VAL A 268 18.51 9.69 -15.96
C VAL A 268 17.00 9.67 -15.71
N LEU A 269 16.49 10.61 -14.90
CA LEU A 269 15.05 10.60 -14.57
C LEU A 269 14.17 10.93 -15.77
N GLY A 270 14.70 11.62 -16.79
CA GLY A 270 14.02 11.80 -18.06
C GLY A 270 13.58 10.48 -18.71
N GLN A 271 14.18 9.33 -18.37
CA GLN A 271 13.78 8.02 -18.89
C GLN A 271 12.55 7.42 -18.19
N LEU A 272 11.99 8.07 -17.17
CA LEU A 272 10.76 7.62 -16.52
C LEU A 272 9.56 7.79 -17.46
N PRO A 273 8.58 6.87 -17.40
CA PRO A 273 7.32 7.05 -18.12
C PRO A 273 6.46 8.13 -17.46
N ASN A 274 5.56 8.74 -18.24
CA ASN A 274 4.49 9.64 -17.74
C ASN A 274 4.99 10.88 -16.98
N LEU A 275 6.00 11.57 -17.52
CA LEU A 275 6.54 12.81 -16.95
C LEU A 275 5.74 14.08 -17.31
N GLU A 276 4.75 13.98 -18.19
CA GLU A 276 3.92 15.11 -18.60
C GLU A 276 3.21 15.74 -17.40
N GLY A 277 3.34 17.06 -17.24
CA GLY A 277 2.80 17.83 -16.12
C GLY A 277 3.56 17.69 -14.80
N LYS A 278 4.65 16.91 -14.74
CA LYS A 278 5.50 16.82 -13.54
C LYS A 278 6.38 18.05 -13.41
N LYS A 279 6.57 18.55 -12.19
CA LYS A 279 7.46 19.68 -11.90
C LYS A 279 8.86 19.19 -11.53
N MET A 280 9.89 19.67 -12.24
CA MET A 280 11.29 19.28 -12.00
C MET A 280 12.25 20.46 -12.20
N THR A 281 13.44 20.37 -11.60
CA THR A 281 14.59 21.24 -11.88
C THR A 281 15.79 20.41 -12.38
N CYS A 282 16.75 21.04 -13.03
CA CYS A 282 18.00 20.41 -13.48
C CYS A 282 19.08 21.48 -13.70
N TYR A 283 20.31 21.05 -13.95
CA TYR A 283 21.41 21.94 -14.30
C TYR A 283 21.07 22.75 -15.55
N ASP A 284 21.50 24.01 -15.55
CA ASP A 284 21.27 24.93 -16.66
C ASP A 284 21.93 24.39 -17.93
N GLY A 285 21.17 24.37 -19.03
CA GLY A 285 21.54 23.76 -20.30
C GLY A 285 21.04 22.33 -20.52
N PHE A 286 20.36 21.72 -19.54
CA PHE A 286 19.75 20.39 -19.65
C PHE A 286 18.22 20.38 -19.64
N GLU A 287 17.58 21.55 -19.53
CA GLU A 287 16.14 21.70 -19.38
C GLU A 287 15.34 21.26 -20.61
N GLN A 288 15.90 21.42 -21.82
CA GLN A 288 15.14 21.18 -23.05
C GLN A 288 14.62 19.75 -23.16
N ALA A 289 15.43 18.75 -22.79
CA ALA A 289 15.02 17.34 -22.87
C ALA A 289 13.91 16.97 -21.86
N LEU A 290 13.74 17.75 -20.78
CA LEU A 290 12.61 17.62 -19.86
C LEU A 290 11.38 18.33 -20.43
N ILE A 291 11.55 19.56 -20.92
CA ILE A 291 10.47 20.36 -21.52
C ILE A 291 9.84 19.62 -22.72
N ASP A 292 10.65 19.00 -23.57
CA ASP A 292 10.19 18.20 -24.71
C ASP A 292 9.33 17.00 -24.29
N LYS A 293 9.41 16.58 -23.03
CA LYS A 293 8.60 15.51 -22.42
C LYS A 293 7.37 16.03 -21.65
N GLY A 294 7.09 17.32 -21.76
CA GLY A 294 5.95 17.96 -21.08
C GLY A 294 6.18 18.22 -19.59
N VAL A 295 7.42 18.20 -19.11
CA VAL A 295 7.76 18.53 -17.71
C VAL A 295 7.63 20.04 -17.49
N GLU A 296 7.00 20.43 -16.39
CA GLU A 296 6.97 21.79 -15.88
C GLU A 296 8.33 22.14 -15.25
N TYR A 297 9.24 22.66 -16.06
CA TYR A 297 10.57 23.06 -15.59
C TYR A 297 10.51 24.27 -14.63
N SER A 298 11.20 24.17 -13.49
CA SER A 298 11.38 25.26 -12.53
C SER A 298 12.85 25.59 -12.30
N LYS A 299 13.14 26.88 -12.10
CA LYS A 299 14.48 27.39 -11.74
C LYS A 299 14.80 27.34 -10.25
N GLU A 300 13.88 26.80 -9.44
CA GLU A 300 14.11 26.53 -8.02
C GLU A 300 15.33 25.63 -7.80
N GLY A 301 15.99 25.81 -6.65
CA GLY A 301 17.19 25.06 -6.29
C GLY A 301 16.95 23.57 -6.10
N VAL A 302 15.81 23.24 -5.47
CA VAL A 302 15.33 21.88 -5.26
C VAL A 302 13.83 21.87 -5.52
N VAL A 303 13.34 20.86 -6.22
CA VAL A 303 11.92 20.65 -6.51
C VAL A 303 11.53 19.26 -6.03
N VAL A 304 10.42 19.19 -5.29
CA VAL A 304 9.78 17.93 -4.88
C VAL A 304 8.39 17.89 -5.51
N ASP A 305 8.15 16.89 -6.35
CA ASP A 305 6.83 16.61 -6.94
C ASP A 305 6.50 15.13 -6.79
N GLY A 306 5.60 14.83 -5.85
CA GLY A 306 5.20 13.48 -5.49
C GLY A 306 6.41 12.64 -5.03
N ASN A 307 6.81 11.70 -5.88
CA ASN A 307 7.92 10.76 -5.65
C ASN A 307 9.20 11.15 -6.40
N ILE A 308 9.24 12.32 -7.04
CA ILE A 308 10.41 12.84 -7.75
C ILE A 308 11.02 13.97 -6.92
N ILE A 309 12.32 13.87 -6.63
CA ILE A 309 13.10 14.94 -6.00
C ILE A 309 14.21 15.35 -6.97
N THR A 310 14.27 16.62 -7.35
CA THR A 310 15.30 17.11 -8.27
C THR A 310 16.06 18.28 -7.68
N GLY A 311 17.37 18.31 -7.88
CA GLY A 311 18.24 19.42 -7.47
C GLY A 311 18.91 20.06 -8.68
N ARG A 312 19.01 21.38 -8.70
CA ARG A 312 19.50 22.16 -9.86
C ARG A 312 21.00 22.01 -10.08
N GLY A 313 21.80 21.88 -9.02
CA GLY A 313 23.25 21.83 -9.15
C GLY A 313 23.96 21.68 -7.81
N ALA A 314 25.30 21.60 -7.85
CA ALA A 314 26.11 21.35 -6.65
C ALA A 314 25.89 22.37 -5.52
N GLY A 315 25.59 23.63 -5.84
CA GLY A 315 25.26 24.66 -4.85
C GLY A 315 24.00 24.37 -4.02
N TRP A 316 23.15 23.44 -4.48
CA TRP A 316 21.92 23.01 -3.83
C TRP A 316 22.02 21.59 -3.25
N ALA A 317 23.22 20.99 -3.22
CA ALA A 317 23.40 19.61 -2.78
C ALA A 317 22.92 19.36 -1.34
N ILE A 318 23.10 20.35 -0.45
CA ILE A 318 22.65 20.23 0.94
C ILE A 318 21.12 20.30 1.02
N ASP A 319 20.49 21.30 0.40
CA ASP A 319 19.02 21.39 0.37
C ASP A 319 18.39 20.16 -0.30
N PHE A 320 19.04 19.62 -1.34
CA PHE A 320 18.62 18.38 -2.01
C PHE A 320 18.70 17.18 -1.06
N GLY A 321 19.80 17.05 -0.32
CA GLY A 321 19.96 16.02 0.71
C GLY A 321 18.93 16.16 1.84
N LEU A 322 18.63 17.39 2.26
CA LEU A 322 17.60 17.67 3.27
C LEU A 322 16.20 17.35 2.77
N ALA A 323 15.89 17.59 1.49
CA ALA A 323 14.60 17.19 0.90
C ALA A 323 14.44 15.67 0.85
N ILE A 324 15.51 14.93 0.51
CA ILE A 324 15.53 13.46 0.61
C ILE A 324 15.33 13.02 2.06
N LEU A 325 16.05 13.62 3.02
CA LEU A 325 15.92 13.29 4.43
C LEU A 325 14.51 13.57 4.97
N ALA A 326 13.89 14.69 4.56
CA ALA A 326 12.52 15.02 4.92
C ALA A 326 11.54 13.96 4.39
N ARG A 327 11.77 13.47 3.17
CA ARG A 327 10.99 12.36 2.59
C ARG A 327 11.14 11.05 3.37
N LEU A 328 12.36 10.74 3.82
CA LEU A 328 12.69 9.48 4.51
C LEU A 328 12.29 9.46 5.98
N LYS A 329 12.54 10.56 6.70
CA LYS A 329 12.49 10.63 8.18
C LYS A 329 11.62 11.77 8.71
N GLY A 330 10.87 12.43 7.82
CA GLY A 330 9.99 13.54 8.14
C GLY A 330 10.69 14.90 8.27
N GLU A 331 9.89 15.95 8.12
CA GLU A 331 10.32 17.36 8.15
C GLU A 331 11.06 17.76 9.42
N ASP A 332 10.64 17.26 10.59
CA ASP A 332 11.25 17.64 11.86
C ASP A 332 12.69 17.13 11.99
N THR A 333 12.95 15.93 11.44
CA THR A 333 14.28 15.35 11.40
C THR A 333 15.17 16.13 10.43
N ALA A 334 14.67 16.49 9.25
CA ALA A 334 15.40 17.32 8.30
C ALA A 334 15.73 18.71 8.88
N LYS A 335 14.78 19.37 9.55
CA LYS A 335 15.00 20.64 10.24
C LYS A 335 16.02 20.53 11.36
N ARG A 336 16.01 19.43 12.12
CA ARG A 336 17.01 19.19 13.16
C ARG A 336 18.41 19.06 12.57
N VAL A 337 18.57 18.22 11.54
CA VAL A 337 19.87 18.02 10.86
C VAL A 337 20.35 19.31 10.22
N ARG A 338 19.46 20.09 9.59
CA ARG A 338 19.76 21.41 9.02
C ARG A 338 20.40 22.35 10.06
N ARG A 339 19.84 22.40 11.27
CA ARG A 339 20.42 23.18 12.39
C ARG A 339 21.77 22.64 12.83
N GLU A 340 21.93 21.31 12.90
CA GLU A 340 23.19 20.66 13.30
C GLU A 340 24.34 20.92 12.31
N ILE A 341 24.03 21.09 11.02
CA ILE A 341 24.98 21.49 9.97
C ILE A 341 25.06 23.01 9.75
N MET A 342 24.46 23.81 10.64
CA MET A 342 24.52 25.28 10.68
C MET A 342 23.94 26.01 9.46
N LEU A 343 22.80 25.56 8.91
CA LEU A 343 22.12 26.15 7.73
C LEU A 343 20.65 26.54 7.94
#